data_AF-A0A925JHA3-F1
#
_entry.id   AF-A0A925JHA3-F1
#
_cell.length_a   1.000
_cell.length_b   1.000
_cell.length_c   1.000
_cell.angle_alpha   90.00
_cell.angle_beta   90.00
_cell.angle_gamma   90.00
#
_symmetry.space_group_name_H-M   'P 1'
#
loop_
_entity.id
_entity.type
_entity.pdbx_description
1 polymer ?
#
loop_
_entity_poly.entity_id
_entity_poly.type
_entity_poly.pdbx_seq_one_letter_code
_entity_poly.pdbx_strand_id
1 'polypeptide(L)'
;MKNLFTLLLASSLFLSCASNKEDDPEPEVNTATSGKITYKVDGKSVTYNGSGYLMGNDYSFIKWENVKEQLSIDFYGMDAKSYTVTNAAKASGNAKIYYYPDIIGNSNLMYISKSGTFTVTSYSKTSGFMASGTFSATLEKSLNGTFTGEKIEITEGSFKDIVLADIR
;
A
#
# COMPACT_ATOMS: atom_id res chain seq x y z
N MET A 1 12.75 59.59 -9.06
CA MET A 1 12.08 59.49 -7.75
C MET A 1 10.60 59.27 -8.04
N LYS A 2 10.15 58.01 -8.07
CA LYS A 2 9.48 57.26 -6.99
C LYS A 2 8.05 57.75 -6.75
N ASN A 3 7.12 56.78 -6.82
CA ASN A 3 5.74 56.79 -6.29
C ASN A 3 4.70 57.33 -7.30
N LEU A 4 3.49 56.79 -7.45
CA LEU A 4 2.78 55.72 -6.76
C LEU A 4 1.59 55.30 -7.66
N PHE A 5 1.19 54.03 -7.55
CA PHE A 5 -0.03 53.45 -8.10
C PHE A 5 -1.30 54.25 -7.75
N THR A 6 -2.27 54.30 -8.67
CA THR A 6 -3.70 54.36 -8.29
C THR A 6 -4.57 53.62 -9.32
N LEU A 7 -5.07 52.47 -8.83
CA LEU A 7 -6.33 51.78 -9.12
C LEU A 7 -7.25 52.37 -10.21
N LEU A 8 -7.62 51.54 -11.20
CA LEU A 8 -8.90 51.65 -11.90
C LEU A 8 -9.79 50.48 -11.48
N LEU A 9 -10.86 50.82 -10.76
CA LEU A 9 -11.98 49.94 -10.47
C LEU A 9 -12.83 49.81 -11.75
N ALA A 10 -13.05 48.59 -12.21
CA ALA A 10 -14.12 48.30 -13.17
C ALA A 10 -14.88 47.07 -12.68
N SER A 11 -15.92 47.35 -11.89
CA SER A 11 -17.00 46.42 -11.59
C SER A 11 -17.84 46.20 -12.84
N SER A 12 -17.95 44.95 -13.31
CA SER A 12 -18.99 44.58 -14.25
C SER A 12 -19.39 43.11 -14.10
N LEU A 13 -20.63 42.97 -13.62
CA LEU A 13 -21.66 42.05 -14.10
C LEU A 13 -21.48 40.57 -13.78
N PHE A 14 -22.27 40.16 -12.79
CA PHE A 14 -22.79 38.81 -12.62
C PHE A 14 -23.44 38.34 -13.93
N LEU A 15 -22.85 37.33 -14.55
CA LEU A 15 -23.56 36.42 -15.45
C LEU A 15 -23.51 35.03 -14.82
N SER A 16 -24.65 34.61 -14.28
CA SER A 16 -24.87 33.28 -13.75
C SER A 16 -24.88 32.27 -14.90
N CYS A 17 -23.78 31.55 -15.09
CA CYS A 17 -23.84 30.25 -15.75
C CYS A 17 -23.96 29.19 -14.67
N ALA A 18 -25.21 28.78 -14.40
CA ALA A 18 -25.48 27.52 -13.72
C ALA A 18 -25.04 26.38 -14.66
N SER A 19 -23.77 26.03 -14.59
CA SER A 19 -23.30 24.71 -15.01
C SER A 19 -23.50 23.82 -13.81
N ASN A 20 -24.58 23.04 -13.82
CA ASN A 20 -24.66 21.81 -13.03
C ASN A 20 -23.51 20.92 -13.53
N LYS A 21 -22.33 21.07 -12.93
CA LYS A 21 -21.36 19.99 -12.90
C LYS A 21 -21.95 19.00 -11.92
N GLU A 22 -22.45 17.88 -12.44
CA GLU A 22 -22.47 16.66 -11.65
C GLU A 22 -21.03 16.49 -11.14
N ASP A 23 -20.87 16.57 -9.82
CA ASP A 23 -19.60 16.23 -9.19
C ASP A 23 -19.26 14.82 -9.65
N ASP A 24 -18.27 14.71 -10.52
CA ASP A 24 -17.65 13.45 -10.91
C ASP A 24 -17.33 12.73 -9.59
N PRO A 25 -17.85 11.52 -9.33
CA PRO A 25 -17.63 10.87 -8.06
C PRO A 25 -16.11 10.77 -7.84
N GLU A 26 -15.66 11.38 -6.73
CA GLU A 26 -14.29 11.31 -6.27
C GLU A 26 -13.85 9.84 -6.36
N PRO A 27 -12.70 9.53 -7.01
CA PRO A 27 -12.35 8.15 -7.31
C PRO A 27 -12.40 7.34 -6.03
N GLU A 28 -13.20 6.27 -5.99
CA GLU A 28 -13.33 5.41 -4.82
C GLU A 28 -11.93 4.94 -4.42
N VAL A 29 -11.39 5.55 -3.36
CA VAL A 29 -10.11 5.14 -2.81
C VAL A 29 -10.35 3.73 -2.27
N ASN A 30 -9.62 2.75 -2.80
CA ASN A 30 -9.73 1.36 -2.41
C ASN A 30 -9.16 1.16 -0.99
N THR A 31 -9.90 1.64 0.02
CA THR A 31 -9.49 1.69 1.41
C THR A 31 -9.96 0.45 2.17
N ALA A 32 -9.01 -0.26 2.77
CA ALA A 32 -9.29 -1.37 3.66
C ALA A 32 -10.13 -0.91 4.87
N THR A 33 -11.12 -1.72 5.22
CA THR A 33 -11.78 -1.66 6.52
C THR A 33 -10.94 -2.36 7.59
N SER A 34 -11.25 -2.15 8.86
CA SER A 34 -10.49 -2.70 10.00
C SER A 34 -10.34 -4.23 9.89
N GLY A 35 -9.12 -4.73 10.08
CA GLY A 35 -8.75 -6.14 9.94
C GLY A 35 -8.61 -6.65 8.50
N LYS A 36 -8.71 -5.77 7.49
CA LYS A 36 -8.62 -6.14 6.07
C LYS A 36 -7.34 -5.66 5.41
N ILE A 37 -6.98 -6.36 4.35
CA ILE A 37 -6.02 -5.94 3.32
C ILE A 37 -6.79 -5.85 2.01
N THR A 38 -6.66 -4.72 1.32
CA THR A 38 -7.33 -4.41 0.06
C THR A 38 -6.32 -3.89 -0.94
N TYR A 39 -6.37 -4.33 -2.21
CA TYR A 39 -5.48 -3.85 -3.27
C TYR A 39 -6.04 -4.23 -4.64
N LYS A 40 -5.43 -3.73 -5.71
CA LYS A 40 -5.64 -4.21 -7.08
C LYS A 40 -4.41 -4.95 -7.56
N VAL A 41 -4.61 -6.10 -8.20
CA VAL A 41 -3.56 -6.82 -8.93
C VAL A 41 -4.03 -7.06 -10.37
N ASP A 42 -3.24 -6.61 -11.34
CA ASP A 42 -3.60 -6.61 -12.77
C ASP A 42 -5.02 -6.05 -13.03
N GLY A 43 -5.35 -4.95 -12.33
CA GLY A 43 -6.65 -4.26 -12.41
C GLY A 43 -7.81 -4.92 -11.65
N LYS A 44 -7.60 -6.09 -11.02
CA LYS A 44 -8.65 -6.78 -10.24
C LYS A 44 -8.54 -6.44 -8.77
N SER A 45 -9.63 -5.96 -8.17
CA SER A 45 -9.70 -5.68 -6.74
C SER A 45 -9.75 -6.97 -5.92
N VAL A 46 -8.95 -7.00 -4.86
CA VAL A 46 -8.83 -8.10 -3.89
C VAL A 46 -9.01 -7.53 -2.49
N THR A 47 -9.85 -8.17 -1.67
CA THR A 47 -10.05 -7.80 -0.26
C THR A 47 -10.17 -9.06 0.60
N TYR A 48 -9.30 -9.19 1.60
CA TYR A 48 -9.30 -10.35 2.52
C TYR A 48 -9.00 -9.91 3.96
N ASN A 49 -9.31 -10.81 4.91
CA ASN A 49 -8.84 -10.66 6.28
C ASN A 49 -7.31 -10.72 6.29
N GLY A 50 -6.69 -9.72 6.91
CA GLY A 50 -5.26 -9.72 7.15
C GLY A 50 -4.92 -10.28 8.53
N SER A 51 -3.70 -10.76 8.64
CA SER A 51 -3.04 -11.08 9.91
C SER A 51 -1.58 -10.66 9.82
N GLY A 52 -0.90 -10.62 10.96
CA GLY A 52 0.52 -10.33 10.96
C GLY A 52 1.23 -10.82 12.20
N TYR A 53 2.55 -10.68 12.17
CA TYR A 53 3.45 -11.03 13.24
C TYR A 53 4.44 -9.90 13.46
N LEU A 54 4.79 -9.69 14.73
CA LEU A 54 5.96 -8.94 15.12
C LEU A 54 7.04 -9.97 15.51
N MET A 55 8.15 -9.94 14.78
CA MET A 55 9.24 -10.93 14.84
C MET A 55 10.57 -10.22 15.11
N GLY A 56 11.29 -10.61 16.16
CA GLY A 56 12.45 -9.83 16.63
C GLY A 56 12.14 -8.34 16.89
N ASN A 57 13.17 -7.56 17.20
CA ASN A 57 12.99 -6.18 17.66
C ASN A 57 12.65 -5.18 16.56
N ASP A 58 12.76 -5.56 15.29
CA ASP A 58 12.66 -4.63 14.17
C ASP A 58 12.08 -5.26 12.90
N TYR A 59 11.44 -6.43 12.96
CA TYR A 59 10.85 -7.08 11.81
C TYR A 59 9.36 -7.35 12.04
N SER A 60 8.53 -6.82 11.15
CA SER A 60 7.10 -7.06 11.12
C SER A 60 6.70 -7.70 9.80
N PHE A 61 5.66 -8.50 9.86
CA PHE A 61 5.13 -9.24 8.73
C PHE A 61 3.62 -9.07 8.71
N ILE A 62 3.06 -8.74 7.55
CA ILE A 62 1.61 -8.70 7.31
C ILE A 62 1.29 -9.63 6.15
N LYS A 63 0.23 -10.43 6.27
CA LYS A 63 -0.26 -11.27 5.18
C LYS A 63 -1.77 -11.33 5.12
N TRP A 64 -2.25 -11.75 3.96
CA TRP A 64 -3.48 -12.52 3.87
C TRP A 64 -3.15 -13.78 3.06
N GLU A 65 -3.87 -14.86 3.34
CA GLU A 65 -3.82 -16.07 2.53
C GLU A 65 -5.22 -16.68 2.44
N ASN A 66 -5.52 -17.30 1.30
CA ASN A 66 -6.64 -18.20 1.14
C ASN A 66 -6.08 -19.59 0.74
N VAL A 67 -6.95 -20.51 0.32
CA VAL A 67 -6.52 -21.85 -0.08
C VAL A 67 -5.58 -21.87 -1.28
N LYS A 68 -5.54 -20.81 -2.10
CA LYS A 68 -4.79 -20.77 -3.36
C LYS A 68 -3.75 -19.65 -3.40
N GLU A 69 -4.05 -18.49 -2.83
CA GLU A 69 -3.32 -17.26 -3.04
C GLU A 69 -2.87 -16.64 -1.72
N GLN A 70 -1.75 -15.91 -1.76
CA GLN A 70 -1.22 -15.18 -0.62
C GLN A 70 -0.57 -13.89 -1.09
N LEU A 71 -0.79 -12.83 -0.32
CA LEU A 71 0.05 -11.65 -0.32
C LEU A 71 0.80 -11.58 1.01
N SER A 72 2.06 -11.21 0.98
CA SER A 72 2.84 -10.95 2.19
C SER A 72 3.68 -9.71 2.05
N ILE A 73 3.82 -8.99 3.15
CA ILE A 73 4.60 -7.77 3.25
C ILE A 73 5.51 -7.87 4.47
N ASP A 74 6.79 -8.02 4.22
CA ASP A 74 7.84 -7.89 5.23
C ASP A 74 8.18 -6.41 5.35
N PHE A 75 8.30 -5.86 6.56
CA PHE A 75 8.84 -4.54 6.76
C PHE A 75 9.66 -4.45 8.04
N TYR A 76 10.78 -3.74 7.97
CA TYR A 76 11.77 -3.73 9.01
C TYR A 76 11.71 -2.42 9.80
N GLY A 77 10.80 -2.36 10.77
CA GLY A 77 10.62 -1.24 11.70
C GLY A 77 9.31 -1.36 12.49
N MET A 78 9.09 -0.43 13.41
CA MET A 78 7.91 -0.39 14.29
C MET A 78 7.30 1.02 14.40
N ASP A 79 7.48 1.83 13.35
CA ASP A 79 7.05 3.24 13.33
C ASP A 79 6.15 3.51 12.13
N ALA A 80 5.26 4.48 12.29
CA ALA A 80 4.49 5.03 11.20
C ALA A 80 5.39 5.91 10.32
N LYS A 81 5.76 5.40 9.15
CA LYS A 81 6.61 6.06 8.15
C LYS A 81 6.52 5.33 6.80
N SER A 82 7.16 5.91 5.79
CA SER A 82 7.44 5.21 4.54
C SER A 82 8.68 4.32 4.68
N TYR A 83 8.63 3.16 4.01
CA TYR A 83 9.71 2.19 3.92
C TYR A 83 10.07 2.00 2.45
N THR A 84 11.37 1.79 2.19
CA THR A 84 11.86 1.53 0.83
C THR A 84 11.49 0.12 0.42
N VAL A 85 10.69 -0.02 -0.64
CA VAL A 85 10.32 -1.33 -1.18
C VAL A 85 11.46 -1.87 -2.05
N THR A 86 12.00 -3.04 -1.69
CA THR A 86 13.13 -3.66 -2.37
C THR A 86 13.14 -5.18 -2.18
N ASN A 87 13.84 -5.91 -3.05
CA ASN A 87 14.02 -7.36 -2.93
C ASN A 87 14.98 -7.75 -1.78
N ALA A 88 15.81 -6.82 -1.29
CA ALA A 88 16.79 -7.04 -0.22
C ALA A 88 16.39 -6.32 1.09
N ALA A 89 15.20 -6.61 1.61
CA ALA A 89 14.60 -5.79 2.67
C ALA A 89 15.14 -5.98 4.09
N LYS A 90 16.12 -6.87 4.36
CA LYS A 90 16.58 -7.22 5.73
C LYS A 90 17.25 -6.09 6.55
N ALA A 91 17.13 -4.84 6.11
CA ALA A 91 17.66 -3.68 6.81
C ALA A 91 16.49 -2.79 7.28
N SER A 92 16.63 -2.19 8.46
CA SER A 92 15.63 -1.27 8.99
C SER A 92 15.30 -0.14 8.02
N GLY A 93 14.02 0.19 7.89
CA GLY A 93 13.51 1.16 6.92
C GLY A 93 13.20 0.59 5.54
N ASN A 94 13.40 -0.71 5.33
CA ASN A 94 13.02 -1.39 4.08
C ASN A 94 11.78 -2.26 4.25
N ALA A 95 11.13 -2.53 3.13
CA ALA A 95 10.00 -3.45 3.02
C ALA A 95 10.15 -4.32 1.77
N LYS A 96 9.49 -5.47 1.76
CA LYS A 96 9.43 -6.40 0.64
C LYS A 96 8.04 -6.99 0.51
N ILE A 97 7.53 -7.03 -0.71
CA ILE A 97 6.20 -7.53 -1.00
C ILE A 97 6.33 -8.79 -1.84
N TYR A 98 5.57 -9.81 -1.46
CA TYR A 98 5.47 -11.09 -2.15
C TYR A 98 4.02 -11.35 -2.53
N TYR A 99 3.83 -11.92 -3.71
CA TYR A 99 2.54 -12.42 -4.14
C TYR A 99 2.68 -13.85 -4.67
N TYR A 100 1.90 -14.75 -4.10
CA TYR A 100 1.81 -16.15 -4.50
C TYR A 100 0.45 -16.35 -5.15
N PRO A 101 0.37 -16.52 -6.48
CA PRO A 101 -0.91 -16.69 -7.18
C PRO A 101 -1.46 -18.14 -7.08
N ASP A 102 -0.62 -19.10 -6.67
CA ASP A 102 -0.99 -20.51 -6.61
C ASP A 102 -0.07 -21.32 -5.66
N ILE A 103 -0.32 -21.21 -4.35
CA ILE A 103 0.48 -21.86 -3.30
C ILE A 103 0.33 -23.39 -3.33
N ILE A 104 -0.84 -23.91 -3.72
CA ILE A 104 -1.09 -25.36 -3.79
C ILE A 104 -0.60 -25.95 -5.10
N GLY A 105 -0.92 -25.33 -6.23
CA GLY A 105 -0.60 -25.86 -7.55
C GLY A 105 0.84 -25.59 -7.98
N ASN A 106 1.47 -24.53 -7.49
CA ASN A 106 2.85 -24.18 -7.82
C ASN A 106 3.53 -23.36 -6.71
N SER A 107 3.85 -24.03 -5.60
CA SER A 107 4.53 -23.41 -4.44
C SER A 107 5.87 -22.73 -4.76
N ASN A 108 6.49 -23.07 -5.89
CA ASN A 108 7.75 -22.49 -6.35
C ASN A 108 7.56 -21.20 -7.18
N LEU A 109 6.33 -20.86 -7.54
CA LEU A 109 5.99 -19.63 -8.25
C LEU A 109 5.62 -18.54 -7.25
N MET A 110 6.36 -17.43 -7.30
CA MET A 110 6.02 -16.22 -6.58
C MET A 110 6.41 -14.98 -7.38
N TYR A 111 5.81 -13.85 -7.05
CA TYR A 111 6.21 -12.54 -7.54
C TYR A 111 6.79 -11.74 -6.38
N ILE A 112 7.92 -11.08 -6.62
CA ILE A 112 8.70 -10.39 -5.59
C ILE A 112 8.93 -8.95 -5.99
N SER A 113 8.76 -8.03 -5.05
CA SER A 113 8.89 -6.59 -5.32
C SER A 113 10.27 -6.19 -5.83
N LYS A 114 10.28 -5.47 -6.97
CA LYS A 114 11.46 -4.78 -7.50
C LYS A 114 11.50 -3.32 -7.04
N SER A 115 10.35 -2.68 -7.02
CA SER A 115 10.14 -1.30 -6.63
C SER A 115 8.70 -1.12 -6.15
N GLY A 116 8.42 0.00 -5.49
CA GLY A 116 7.08 0.31 -5.02
C GLY A 116 7.09 1.35 -3.92
N THR A 117 5.94 1.52 -3.29
CA THR A 117 5.74 2.35 -2.12
C THR A 117 5.17 1.50 -1.00
N PHE A 118 5.68 1.63 0.22
CA PHE A 118 5.05 1.06 1.40
C PHE A 118 5.08 2.10 2.51
N THR A 119 3.92 2.45 3.05
CA THR A 119 3.79 3.44 4.11
C THR A 119 2.92 2.86 5.22
N VAL A 120 3.48 2.81 6.42
CA VAL A 120 2.72 2.56 7.65
C VAL A 120 2.19 3.91 8.11
N THR A 121 0.86 4.07 8.13
CA THR A 121 0.19 5.31 8.54
C THR A 121 -0.12 5.33 10.03
N SER A 122 -0.29 4.16 10.65
CA SER A 122 -0.42 4.03 12.10
C SER A 122 0.26 2.76 12.60
N TYR A 123 0.86 2.87 13.78
CA TYR A 123 1.43 1.74 14.50
C TYR A 123 1.15 1.91 15.99
N SER A 124 0.37 1.01 16.59
CA SER A 124 -0.01 1.07 18.00
C SER A 124 0.61 -0.08 18.78
N LYS A 125 1.52 0.23 19.70
CA LYS A 125 2.09 -0.75 20.65
C LYS A 125 1.15 -1.03 21.83
N THR A 126 0.32 -0.06 22.20
CA THR A 126 -0.55 -0.13 23.38
C THR A 126 -1.84 -0.90 23.14
N SER A 127 -2.25 -1.04 21.88
CA SER A 127 -3.49 -1.74 21.48
C SER A 127 -3.23 -3.14 20.91
N GLY A 128 -2.13 -3.79 21.32
CA GLY A 128 -1.79 -5.15 20.86
C GLY A 128 -1.06 -5.20 19.52
N PHE A 129 -0.09 -4.31 19.31
CA PHE A 129 0.72 -4.19 18.08
C PHE A 129 -0.13 -4.18 16.81
N MET A 130 -0.79 -3.07 16.54
CA MET A 130 -1.63 -2.91 15.36
C MET A 130 -0.98 -2.00 14.32
N ALA A 131 -1.10 -2.33 13.04
CA ALA A 131 -0.59 -1.52 11.95
C ALA A 131 -1.66 -1.22 10.89
N SER A 132 -1.64 0.01 10.38
CA SER A 132 -2.38 0.43 9.17
C SER A 132 -1.43 1.08 8.18
N GLY A 133 -1.79 1.07 6.90
CA GLY A 133 -0.95 1.65 5.88
C GLY A 133 -1.44 1.46 4.46
N THR A 134 -0.59 1.87 3.52
CA THR A 134 -0.82 1.82 2.07
C THR A 134 0.39 1.24 1.36
N PHE A 135 0.16 0.60 0.22
CA PHE A 135 1.22 0.01 -0.57
C PHE A 135 0.91 -0.02 -2.07
N SER A 136 1.96 -0.05 -2.87
CA SER A 136 1.93 -0.36 -4.30
C SER A 136 3.28 -0.98 -4.67
N ALA A 137 3.31 -1.84 -5.67
CA ALA A 137 4.58 -2.43 -6.12
C ALA A 137 4.51 -3.00 -7.52
N THR A 138 5.63 -2.86 -8.22
CA THR A 138 5.97 -3.69 -9.38
C THR A 138 6.64 -4.95 -8.86
N LEU A 139 6.01 -6.10 -9.10
CA LEU A 139 6.55 -7.39 -8.69
C LEU A 139 7.10 -8.14 -9.92
N GLU A 140 8.22 -8.82 -9.76
CA GLU A 140 8.82 -9.65 -10.81
C GLU A 140 8.70 -11.13 -10.45
N LYS A 141 8.33 -11.93 -11.45
CA LYS A 141 8.14 -13.37 -11.34
C LYS A 141 9.46 -14.05 -11.00
N SER A 142 9.41 -14.90 -10.00
CA SER A 142 10.46 -15.80 -9.57
C SER A 142 9.93 -17.23 -9.62
N LEU A 143 10.62 -18.10 -10.35
CA LEU A 143 10.36 -19.53 -10.41
C LEU A 143 11.59 -20.27 -9.90
N ASN A 144 11.44 -21.06 -8.83
CA ASN A 144 12.57 -21.75 -8.19
C ASN A 144 13.74 -20.80 -7.82
N GLY A 145 13.41 -19.58 -7.37
CA GLY A 145 14.38 -18.54 -7.03
C GLY A 145 15.05 -17.85 -8.22
N THR A 146 14.70 -18.20 -9.45
CA THR A 146 15.20 -17.55 -10.67
C THR A 146 14.18 -16.54 -11.18
N PHE A 147 14.62 -15.30 -11.35
CA PHE A 147 13.79 -14.24 -11.92
C PHE A 147 13.62 -14.41 -13.43
N THR A 148 12.39 -14.35 -13.93
CA THR A 148 12.08 -14.53 -15.36
C THR A 148 11.85 -13.22 -16.12
N GLY A 149 11.80 -12.08 -15.41
CA GLY A 149 11.55 -10.76 -15.99
C GLY A 149 10.08 -10.42 -16.25
N GLU A 150 9.17 -11.40 -16.17
CA GLU A 150 7.72 -11.18 -16.21
C GLU A 150 7.27 -10.39 -14.97
N LYS A 151 6.37 -9.42 -15.15
CA LYS A 151 5.96 -8.49 -14.09
C LYS A 151 4.46 -8.42 -13.94
N ILE A 152 4.03 -8.16 -12.71
CA ILE A 152 2.67 -7.76 -12.36
C ILE A 152 2.71 -6.48 -11.54
N GLU A 153 1.61 -5.75 -11.55
CA GLU A 153 1.45 -4.52 -10.78
C GLU A 153 0.44 -4.73 -9.66
N ILE A 154 0.84 -4.32 -8.45
CA ILE A 154 -0.06 -4.11 -7.32
C ILE A 154 -0.25 -2.62 -7.15
N THR A 155 -1.50 -2.17 -7.26
CA THR A 155 -1.88 -0.77 -7.10
C THR A 155 -2.94 -0.60 -6.02
N GLU A 156 -3.07 0.64 -5.52
CA GLU A 156 -4.12 1.01 -4.56
C GLU A 156 -4.20 0.08 -3.33
N GLY A 157 -3.04 -0.41 -2.88
CA GLY A 157 -2.95 -1.27 -1.71
C GLY A 157 -3.17 -0.51 -0.43
N SER A 158 -3.95 -1.07 0.47
CA SER A 158 -4.17 -0.57 1.82
C SER A 158 -4.41 -1.73 2.79
N PHE A 159 -4.04 -1.51 4.04
CA PHE A 159 -4.36 -2.39 5.15
C PHE A 159 -4.73 -1.54 6.36
N LYS A 160 -5.67 -2.01 7.16
CA LYS A 160 -6.18 -1.23 8.28
C LYS A 160 -6.30 -2.10 9.51
N ASP A 161 -5.75 -1.61 10.62
CA ASP A 161 -5.90 -2.19 11.95
C ASP A 161 -5.50 -3.68 11.99
N ILE A 162 -4.45 -4.07 11.26
CA ILE A 162 -3.95 -5.44 11.28
C ILE A 162 -3.24 -5.68 12.60
N VAL A 163 -3.74 -6.65 13.36
CA VAL A 163 -3.10 -7.11 14.59
C VAL A 163 -1.86 -7.92 14.23
N LEU A 164 -0.72 -7.53 14.81
CA LEU A 164 0.56 -8.21 14.71
C LEU A 164 0.74 -9.04 15.98
N ALA A 165 0.61 -10.36 15.87
CA ALA A 165 0.89 -11.24 16.99
C ALA A 165 2.36 -11.12 17.39
N ASP A 166 2.63 -10.79 18.65
CA ASP A 166 3.99 -10.66 19.18
C ASP A 166 4.58 -12.05 19.42
N ILE A 167 5.59 -12.41 18.63
CA ILE A 167 6.28 -13.72 18.69
C ILE A 167 7.79 -13.56 18.86
N ARG A 168 8.22 -12.45 19.46
CA ARG A 168 9.62 -12.13 19.73
C ARG A 168 10.21 -12.90 20.90
#